data_AF-A0A4U0YR71-F1
#
_entry.id   AF-A0A4U0YR71-F1
#
_cell.length_a   1.000
_cell.length_b   1.000
_cell.length_c   1.000
_cell.angle_alpha   90.00
_cell.angle_beta   90.00
_cell.angle_gamma   90.00
#
_symmetry.space_group_name_H-M   'P 1'
#
loop_
_entity.id
_entity.type
_entity.pdbx_description
1 polymer ?
#
loop_
_entity_poly.entity_id
_entity_poly.type
_entity_poly.pdbx_seq_one_letter_code
_entity_poly.pdbx_strand_id
1 'polypeptide(L)'
;MIPFQSIYPSSLGYVMRQTSSLTRHEAFGLTWIVGRGARCEIWLPLNTFSADTPGELANHLAKYEHVDRFIGMLEGAKASNSRVIDLNQMMLIVKAVANGFLKLIDRAGFNANAIHAKVILGSVWRVTPFVDSKIMLDRSEKYGLPLCLSEEVMMPSGDDADSFHEISLSKFPDVGPSYHSCAFLIFELVCRGLGLQGMITGGSAEEAAKLYDELKDAWLRASEE
;
A
#
# COMPACT_ATOMS: atom_id res chain seq x y z
N MET A 1 10.80 -13.85 1.70
CA MET A 1 9.89 -14.67 0.87
C MET A 1 8.52 -14.59 1.54
N ILE A 2 7.43 -14.31 0.82
CA ILE A 2 6.09 -14.28 1.44
C ILE A 2 5.70 -15.74 1.72
N PRO A 3 5.48 -16.14 2.99
CA PRO A 3 5.14 -17.52 3.31
C PRO A 3 3.66 -17.78 2.99
N PHE A 4 3.37 -18.57 1.96
CA PHE A 4 2.01 -19.03 1.65
C PHE A 4 1.77 -20.41 2.26
N GLN A 5 0.65 -20.58 2.98
CA GLN A 5 0.26 -21.84 3.60
C GLN A 5 -0.48 -22.76 2.63
N SER A 6 -1.20 -22.18 1.66
CA SER A 6 -2.03 -22.92 0.72
C SER A 6 -1.77 -22.46 -0.70
N ILE A 7 -1.51 -23.41 -1.60
CA ILE A 7 -1.33 -23.17 -3.04
C ILE A 7 -2.19 -24.20 -3.78
N TYR A 8 -3.12 -23.74 -4.62
CA TYR A 8 -3.99 -24.63 -5.39
C TYR A 8 -4.40 -24.03 -6.73
N PRO A 9 -4.68 -24.87 -7.74
CA PRO A 9 -5.23 -24.42 -9.02
C PRO A 9 -6.71 -24.05 -8.90
N SER A 10 -7.13 -23.06 -9.67
CA SER A 10 -8.52 -22.59 -9.78
C SER A 10 -8.84 -22.22 -11.24
N SER A 11 -10.10 -21.87 -11.52
CA SER A 11 -10.49 -21.31 -12.83
C SER A 11 -9.77 -20.00 -13.17
N LEU A 12 -9.28 -19.26 -12.16
CA LEU A 12 -8.56 -18.00 -12.32
C LEU A 12 -7.05 -18.18 -12.49
N GLY A 13 -6.52 -19.40 -12.36
CA GLY A 13 -5.09 -19.68 -12.30
C GLY A 13 -4.66 -20.27 -10.96
N TYR A 14 -3.42 -20.05 -10.55
CA TYR A 14 -2.91 -20.51 -9.26
C TYR A 14 -3.24 -19.50 -8.16
N VAL A 15 -3.89 -19.98 -7.10
CA VAL A 15 -4.23 -19.18 -5.93
C VAL A 15 -3.30 -19.58 -4.79
N MET A 16 -2.54 -18.61 -4.30
CA MET A 16 -1.65 -18.73 -3.15
C MET A 16 -2.23 -17.89 -2.01
N ARG A 17 -2.42 -18.46 -0.82
CA ARG A 17 -3.02 -17.73 0.32
C ARG A 17 -2.19 -17.83 1.58
N GLN A 18 -2.13 -16.70 2.26
CA GLN A 18 -1.83 -16.64 3.67
C GLN A 18 -3.11 -16.83 4.46
N THR A 19 -3.09 -17.78 5.38
CA THR A 19 -4.24 -18.02 6.24
C THR A 19 -3.81 -18.63 7.56
N SER A 20 -4.44 -18.18 8.65
CA SER A 20 -4.41 -18.85 9.95
C SER A 20 -5.60 -19.78 10.16
N SER A 21 -6.57 -19.80 9.24
CA SER A 21 -7.72 -20.72 9.24
C SER A 21 -8.31 -20.95 7.85
N LEU A 22 -8.52 -22.21 7.48
CA LEU A 22 -9.17 -22.59 6.22
C LEU A 22 -10.68 -22.33 6.19
N THR A 23 -11.29 -21.94 7.32
CA THR A 23 -12.75 -21.83 7.47
C THR A 23 -13.24 -20.44 7.88
N ARG A 24 -12.36 -19.52 8.27
CA ARG A 24 -12.71 -18.16 8.71
C ARG A 24 -12.19 -17.13 7.72
N HIS A 25 -13.08 -16.34 7.13
CA HIS A 25 -12.70 -15.34 6.12
C HIS A 25 -11.87 -14.20 6.72
N GLU A 26 -12.14 -13.84 7.98
CA GLU A 26 -11.37 -12.87 8.76
C GLU A 26 -9.95 -13.34 9.10
N ALA A 27 -9.66 -14.64 8.93
CA ALA A 27 -8.34 -15.22 9.14
C ALA A 27 -7.49 -15.27 7.86
N PHE A 28 -8.01 -14.70 6.76
CA PHE A 28 -7.28 -14.59 5.51
C PHE A 28 -6.31 -13.40 5.57
N GLY A 29 -5.04 -13.68 5.33
CA GLY A 29 -4.01 -12.67 5.12
C GLY A 29 -3.91 -12.30 3.63
N LEU A 30 -2.68 -12.19 3.13
CA LEU A 30 -2.43 -11.96 1.72
C LEU A 30 -2.94 -13.12 0.84
N THR A 31 -3.71 -12.80 -0.21
CA THR A 31 -4.01 -13.72 -1.31
C THR A 31 -3.31 -13.24 -2.58
N TRP A 32 -2.63 -14.14 -3.27
CA TRP A 32 -2.01 -13.88 -4.55
C TRP A 32 -2.53 -14.87 -5.60
N ILE A 33 -3.19 -14.34 -6.62
CA ILE A 33 -3.70 -15.07 -7.77
C ILE A 33 -2.79 -14.80 -8.96
N VAL A 34 -2.17 -15.85 -9.50
CA VAL A 34 -1.38 -15.80 -10.73
C VAL A 34 -2.20 -16.46 -11.83
N GLY A 35 -2.78 -15.62 -12.69
CA GLY A 35 -3.62 -16.03 -13.80
C GLY A 35 -2.85 -16.34 -15.07
N ARG A 36 -3.61 -16.65 -16.12
CA ARG A 36 -3.06 -16.83 -17.48
C ARG A 36 -2.58 -15.47 -18.02
N GLY A 37 -1.55 -15.51 -18.87
CA GLY A 37 -1.01 -14.29 -19.52
C GLY A 37 -0.30 -13.34 -18.56
N ALA A 38 0.33 -13.87 -17.50
CA ALA A 38 1.01 -13.08 -16.46
C ALA A 38 0.12 -12.04 -15.74
N ARG A 39 -1.21 -12.23 -15.78
CA ARG A 39 -2.12 -11.46 -14.91
C ARG A 39 -1.87 -11.81 -13.45
N CYS A 40 -1.69 -10.80 -12.63
CA CYS A 40 -1.42 -10.91 -11.21
C CYS A 40 -2.47 -10.13 -10.44
N GLU A 41 -3.13 -10.77 -9.49
CA GLU A 41 -4.10 -10.12 -8.60
C GLU A 41 -3.73 -10.41 -7.15
N ILE A 42 -3.73 -9.35 -6.33
CA ILE A 42 -3.24 -9.39 -4.95
C ILE A 42 -4.32 -8.82 -4.07
N TRP A 43 -4.79 -9.61 -3.11
CA TRP A 43 -5.72 -9.14 -2.08
C TRP A 43 -4.97 -9.05 -0.77
N LEU A 44 -5.00 -7.87 -0.18
CA LEU A 44 -4.28 -7.56 1.05
C LEU A 44 -5.26 -6.94 2.05
N PRO A 45 -5.52 -7.59 3.20
CA PRO A 45 -6.23 -6.93 4.30
C PRO A 45 -5.39 -5.77 4.86
N LEU A 46 -6.08 -4.67 5.20
CA LEU A 46 -5.45 -3.46 5.72
C LEU A 46 -5.81 -3.26 7.18
N ASN A 47 -4.80 -2.94 7.98
CA ASN A 47 -4.99 -2.65 9.39
C ASN A 47 -5.76 -1.34 9.52
N THR A 48 -6.97 -1.44 10.08
CA THR A 48 -7.84 -0.30 10.33
C THR A 48 -8.19 -0.24 11.80
N PHE A 49 -8.03 0.94 12.39
CA PHE A 49 -8.36 1.21 13.78
C PHE A 49 -9.52 2.20 13.82
N SER A 50 -10.45 2.01 14.75
CA SER A 50 -11.58 2.91 14.96
C SER A 50 -11.57 3.37 16.41
N ALA A 51 -11.82 4.65 16.62
CA ALA A 51 -11.83 5.25 17.94
C ALA A 51 -12.84 6.39 18.00
N ASP A 52 -13.45 6.61 19.16
CA ASP A 52 -14.40 7.71 19.34
C ASP A 52 -13.66 9.04 19.41
N THR A 53 -12.47 9.03 20.02
CA THR A 53 -11.58 10.19 20.16
C THR A 53 -10.20 9.94 19.56
N PRO A 54 -9.51 10.96 19.02
CA PRO A 54 -8.16 10.78 18.48
C PRO A 54 -7.15 10.18 19.46
N GLY A 55 -7.20 10.54 20.74
CA GLY A 55 -6.26 10.05 21.75
C GLY A 55 -6.28 8.53 21.95
N GLU A 56 -7.41 7.86 21.73
CA GLU A 56 -7.51 6.39 21.81
C GLU A 56 -6.69 5.68 20.73
N LEU A 57 -6.44 6.34 19.59
CA LEU A 57 -5.63 5.78 18.49
C LEU A 57 -4.14 5.73 18.84
N ALA A 58 -3.68 6.52 19.82
CA ALA A 58 -2.27 6.58 20.20
C ALA A 58 -1.75 5.20 20.62
N ASN A 59 -2.55 4.42 21.36
CA ASN A 59 -2.16 3.07 21.79
C ASN A 59 -2.01 2.09 20.62
N HIS A 60 -2.87 2.21 19.60
CA HIS A 60 -2.80 1.36 18.41
C HIS A 60 -1.58 1.66 17.54
N LEU A 61 -1.11 2.91 17.59
CA LEU A 61 -0.02 3.39 16.74
C LEU A 61 1.29 3.58 17.51
N ALA A 62 1.34 3.30 18.81
CA ALA A 62 2.43 3.67 19.73
C ALA A 62 3.85 3.25 19.30
N LYS A 63 3.97 2.26 18.42
CA LYS A 63 5.25 1.81 17.83
C LYS A 63 5.85 2.80 16.83
N TYR A 64 5.06 3.72 16.30
CA TYR A 64 5.47 4.66 15.27
C TYR A 64 6.06 5.94 15.85
N GLU A 65 6.93 6.61 15.09
CA GLU A 65 7.71 7.74 15.57
C GLU A 65 6.90 9.05 15.63
N HIS A 66 6.00 9.25 14.67
CA HIS A 66 5.30 10.51 14.48
C HIS A 66 3.81 10.45 14.90
N VAL A 67 3.46 9.55 15.81
CA VAL A 67 2.08 9.34 16.29
C VAL A 67 1.51 10.60 16.92
N ASP A 68 2.20 11.18 17.89
CA ASP A 68 1.72 12.36 18.63
C ASP A 68 1.38 13.52 17.69
N ARG A 69 2.22 13.70 16.65
CA ARG A 69 1.99 14.69 15.62
C ARG A 69 0.70 14.39 14.85
N PHE A 70 0.53 13.16 14.37
CA PHE A 70 -0.67 12.77 13.65
C PHE A 70 -1.95 12.86 14.50
N ILE A 71 -1.88 12.46 15.77
CA ILE A 71 -3.01 12.62 16.72
C ILE A 71 -3.34 14.09 16.93
N GLY A 72 -2.33 14.95 17.13
CA GLY A 72 -2.53 16.40 17.25
C GLY A 72 -3.20 17.02 16.02
N MET A 73 -2.91 16.51 14.81
CA MET A 73 -3.60 16.93 13.59
C MET A 73 -5.07 16.52 13.59
N LEU A 74 -5.39 15.30 14.02
CA LEU A 74 -6.78 14.81 14.13
C LEU A 74 -7.57 15.62 15.17
N GLU A 75 -6.97 15.92 16.32
CA GLU A 75 -7.55 16.77 17.36
C GLU A 75 -7.79 18.20 16.86
N GLY A 76 -6.80 18.79 16.18
CA GLY A 76 -6.91 20.11 15.56
C GLY A 76 -8.01 20.18 14.51
N ALA A 77 -8.22 19.08 13.77
CA ALA A 77 -9.32 18.93 12.81
C ALA A 77 -10.68 18.62 13.48
N LYS A 78 -10.72 18.47 14.81
CA LYS A 78 -11.90 18.07 15.59
C LYS A 78 -12.52 16.77 15.08
N ALA A 79 -11.68 15.82 14.67
CA ALA A 79 -12.13 14.52 14.21
C ALA A 79 -12.80 13.75 15.35
N SER A 80 -13.92 13.10 15.05
CA SER A 80 -14.70 12.27 15.97
C SER A 80 -15.14 10.99 15.25
N ASN A 81 -15.22 9.87 15.95
CA ASN A 81 -15.45 8.55 15.32
C ASN A 81 -14.41 8.27 14.21
N SER A 82 -13.15 8.58 14.53
CA SER A 82 -12.04 8.51 13.59
C SER A 82 -11.77 7.05 13.22
N ARG A 83 -11.72 6.77 11.91
CA ARG A 83 -11.20 5.51 11.38
C ARG A 83 -9.85 5.81 10.73
N VAL A 84 -8.82 5.11 11.14
CA VAL A 84 -7.47 5.27 10.61
C VAL A 84 -7.01 3.99 9.95
N ILE A 85 -6.44 4.10 8.77
CA ILE A 85 -5.79 2.98 8.08
C ILE A 85 -4.28 3.14 8.17
N ASP A 86 -3.63 2.12 8.72
CA ASP A 86 -2.17 2.08 8.87
C ASP A 86 -1.55 1.54 7.59
N LEU A 87 -0.78 2.39 6.89
CA LEU A 87 -0.15 2.06 5.62
C LEU A 87 1.33 1.69 5.76
N ASN A 88 1.90 1.70 6.98
CA ASN A 88 3.34 1.55 7.16
C ASN A 88 3.87 0.15 6.77
N GLN A 89 3.03 -0.88 6.86
CA GLN A 89 3.37 -2.23 6.39
C GLN A 89 3.15 -2.43 4.87
N MET A 90 2.37 -1.55 4.23
CA MET A 90 1.96 -1.71 2.82
C MET A 90 3.15 -1.77 1.88
N MET A 91 4.09 -0.82 2.02
CA MET A 91 5.22 -0.67 1.09
C MET A 91 6.04 -1.96 0.97
N LEU A 92 6.20 -2.68 2.07
CA LEU A 92 6.98 -3.90 2.13
C LEU A 92 6.27 -5.11 1.53
N ILE A 93 4.96 -5.21 1.76
CA ILE A 93 4.12 -6.24 1.13
C ILE A 93 4.14 -6.03 -0.37
N VAL A 94 3.93 -4.80 -0.82
CA VAL A 94 3.99 -4.41 -2.23
C VAL A 94 5.37 -4.69 -2.82
N LYS A 95 6.46 -4.41 -2.09
CA LYS A 95 7.83 -4.73 -2.51
C LYS A 95 8.08 -6.24 -2.64
N ALA A 96 7.60 -7.03 -1.69
CA ALA A 96 7.76 -8.48 -1.72
C ALA A 96 6.96 -9.08 -2.88
N VAL A 97 5.75 -8.58 -3.12
CA VAL A 97 4.89 -8.94 -4.27
C VAL A 97 5.54 -8.54 -5.58
N ALA A 98 6.01 -7.29 -5.73
CA ALA A 98 6.66 -6.80 -6.94
C ALA A 98 7.90 -7.63 -7.30
N ASN A 99 8.76 -7.91 -6.30
CA ASN A 99 9.93 -8.77 -6.49
C ASN A 99 9.55 -10.19 -6.90
N GLY A 100 8.53 -10.78 -6.25
CA GLY A 100 8.02 -12.10 -6.59
C GLY A 100 7.48 -12.14 -8.02
N PHE A 101 6.68 -11.17 -8.40
CA PHE A 101 6.06 -11.06 -9.71
C PHE A 101 7.10 -10.90 -10.82
N LEU A 102 8.07 -10.01 -10.64
CA LEU A 102 9.14 -9.81 -11.62
C LEU A 102 10.01 -11.06 -11.81
N LYS A 103 10.26 -11.83 -10.73
CA LYS A 103 10.93 -13.14 -10.83
C LYS A 103 10.09 -14.18 -11.57
N LEU A 104 8.76 -14.14 -11.45
CA LEU A 104 7.88 -15.02 -12.21
C LEU A 104 7.87 -14.67 -13.70
N ILE A 105 7.81 -13.37 -14.03
CA ILE A 105 7.92 -12.87 -15.41
C ILE A 105 9.23 -13.33 -16.05
N ASP A 106 10.35 -13.10 -15.35
CA ASP A 106 11.69 -13.49 -15.82
C ASP A 106 11.79 -15.00 -16.07
N ARG A 107 11.35 -15.82 -15.12
CA ARG A 107 11.34 -17.29 -15.26
C ARG A 107 10.41 -17.81 -16.36
N ALA A 108 9.34 -17.09 -16.65
CA ALA A 108 8.44 -17.42 -17.75
C ALA A 108 8.99 -16.99 -19.12
N GLY A 109 10.16 -16.35 -19.17
CA GLY A 109 10.79 -15.88 -20.40
C GLY A 109 10.12 -14.65 -21.00
N PHE A 110 9.29 -13.95 -20.23
CA PHE A 110 8.67 -12.70 -20.67
C PHE A 110 9.68 -11.55 -20.51
N ASN A 111 10.09 -10.95 -21.64
CA ASN A 111 10.87 -9.73 -21.62
C ASN A 111 9.94 -8.52 -21.51
N ALA A 112 9.53 -8.20 -20.28
CA ALA A 112 8.65 -7.07 -20.01
C ALA A 112 9.48 -5.79 -19.77
N ASN A 113 9.30 -4.78 -20.63
CA ASN A 113 9.88 -3.44 -20.41
C ASN A 113 9.01 -2.57 -19.48
N ALA A 114 7.77 -2.99 -19.26
CA ALA A 114 6.81 -2.33 -18.40
C ALA A 114 5.83 -3.34 -17.79
N ILE A 115 5.23 -2.97 -16.67
CA ILE A 115 4.06 -3.64 -16.11
C ILE A 115 2.91 -2.65 -16.00
N HIS A 116 1.70 -3.15 -15.96
CA HIS A 116 0.50 -2.33 -15.82
C HIS A 116 -0.12 -2.60 -14.45
N ALA A 117 -0.36 -1.55 -13.67
CA ALA A 117 -0.84 -1.66 -12.30
C ALA A 117 -2.13 -0.86 -12.08
N LYS A 118 -2.99 -1.41 -11.24
CA LYS A 118 -4.21 -0.78 -10.74
C LYS A 118 -4.41 -1.23 -9.30
N VAL A 119 -4.89 -0.30 -8.47
CA VAL A 119 -5.22 -0.54 -7.07
C VAL A 119 -6.72 -0.32 -6.89
N ILE A 120 -7.37 -1.23 -6.17
CA ILE A 120 -8.75 -1.08 -5.71
C ILE A 120 -8.72 -1.18 -4.19
N LEU A 121 -9.29 -0.18 -3.52
CA LEU A 121 -9.36 -0.08 -2.07
C LEU A 121 -10.82 -0.13 -1.66
N GLY A 122 -11.21 -1.17 -0.93
CA GLY A 122 -12.59 -1.35 -0.44
C GLY A 122 -12.72 -1.03 1.05
N SER A 123 -13.94 -0.71 1.48
CA SER A 123 -14.31 -0.38 2.87
C SER A 123 -13.56 0.82 3.46
N VAL A 124 -13.19 1.78 2.60
CA VAL A 124 -12.40 2.96 2.97
C VAL A 124 -13.25 4.19 3.31
N TRP A 125 -14.56 4.03 3.51
CA TRP A 125 -15.43 5.15 3.86
C TRP A 125 -15.09 5.77 5.22
N ARG A 126 -14.91 7.10 5.23
CA ARG A 126 -14.53 7.93 6.39
C ARG A 126 -13.24 7.48 7.07
N VAL A 127 -12.29 7.01 6.26
CA VAL A 127 -10.97 6.60 6.73
C VAL A 127 -9.94 7.70 6.45
N THR A 128 -9.08 7.98 7.43
CA THR A 128 -7.89 8.81 7.30
C THR A 128 -6.65 7.93 7.25
N PRO A 129 -5.86 7.94 6.17
CA PRO A 129 -4.61 7.18 6.11
C PRO A 129 -3.53 7.75 7.01
N PHE A 130 -2.81 6.86 7.67
CA PHE A 130 -1.61 7.15 8.45
C PHE A 130 -0.38 6.54 7.78
N VAL A 131 0.62 7.39 7.58
CA VAL A 131 1.97 7.02 7.15
C VAL A 131 2.93 7.70 8.12
N ASP A 132 3.78 6.93 8.78
CA ASP A 132 4.78 7.37 9.74
C ASP A 132 6.00 7.96 9.01
N SER A 133 5.75 9.05 8.29
CA SER A 133 6.72 9.79 7.50
C SER A 133 6.57 11.28 7.78
N LYS A 134 7.67 11.92 8.13
CA LYS A 134 7.71 13.36 8.31
C LYS A 134 7.27 14.08 7.03
N ILE A 135 7.72 13.65 5.85
CA ILE A 135 7.36 14.25 4.57
C ILE A 135 5.84 14.19 4.33
N MET A 136 5.21 13.03 4.59
CA MET A 136 3.77 12.85 4.38
C MET A 136 2.94 13.65 5.39
N LEU A 137 3.41 13.77 6.63
CA LEU A 137 2.76 14.59 7.65
C LEU A 137 2.92 16.08 7.38
N ASP A 138 4.09 16.54 6.92
CA ASP A 138 4.32 17.93 6.49
C ASP A 138 3.32 18.33 5.38
N ARG A 139 3.05 17.42 4.43
CA ARG A 139 2.04 17.64 3.38
C ARG A 139 0.62 17.70 3.95
N SER A 140 0.30 16.80 4.86
CA SER A 140 -1.02 16.75 5.50
C SER A 140 -1.29 18.01 6.33
N GLU A 141 -0.27 18.60 6.97
CA GLU A 141 -0.41 19.88 7.68
C GLU A 141 -0.62 21.03 6.70
N LYS A 142 0.11 21.02 5.59
CA LYS A 142 0.04 22.09 4.58
C LYS A 142 -1.26 22.10 3.79
N TYR A 143 -1.79 20.92 3.46
CA TYR A 143 -2.91 20.76 2.52
C TYR A 143 -4.19 20.25 3.17
N GLY A 144 -4.13 19.86 4.44
CA GLY A 144 -5.23 19.25 5.18
C GLY A 144 -5.11 17.74 5.28
N LEU A 145 -5.71 17.18 6.33
CA LEU A 145 -5.77 15.74 6.54
C LEU A 145 -6.64 15.08 5.45
N PRO A 146 -6.15 14.00 4.81
CA PRO A 146 -6.96 13.23 3.88
C PRO A 146 -8.12 12.54 4.60
N LEU A 147 -9.28 12.55 3.96
CA LEU A 147 -10.45 11.80 4.40
C LEU A 147 -11.09 11.13 3.18
N CYS A 148 -11.19 9.82 3.22
CA CYS A 148 -11.84 9.06 2.16
C CYS A 148 -13.36 9.18 2.27
N LEU A 149 -14.00 9.69 1.22
CA LEU A 149 -15.45 9.87 1.11
C LEU A 149 -16.04 8.92 0.08
N SER A 150 -15.51 7.70 -0.04
CA SER A 150 -16.09 6.65 -0.87
C SER A 150 -15.89 5.31 -0.18
N GLU A 151 -16.84 4.39 -0.34
CA GLU A 151 -16.71 3.02 0.17
C GLU A 151 -15.62 2.25 -0.58
N GLU A 152 -15.48 2.54 -1.87
CA GLU A 152 -14.48 1.96 -2.74
C GLU A 152 -13.77 3.06 -3.52
N VAL A 153 -12.46 2.91 -3.71
CA VAL A 153 -11.65 3.76 -4.58
C VAL A 153 -10.84 2.90 -5.54
N MET A 154 -10.81 3.30 -6.81
CA MET A 154 -10.00 2.69 -7.85
C MET A 154 -8.97 3.68 -8.37
N MET A 155 -7.70 3.25 -8.45
CA MET A 155 -6.59 4.09 -8.88
C MET A 155 -5.64 3.35 -9.84
N PRO A 156 -5.47 3.82 -11.09
CA PRO A 156 -6.25 4.88 -11.74
C PRO A 156 -7.73 4.50 -11.92
N SER A 157 -8.60 5.49 -12.08
CA SER A 157 -10.03 5.30 -12.31
C SER A 157 -10.32 4.68 -13.69
N GLY A 158 -11.41 3.92 -13.80
CA GLY A 158 -11.90 3.31 -15.04
C GLY A 158 -11.84 1.78 -14.97
N ASP A 159 -12.71 1.08 -15.70
CA ASP A 159 -12.86 -0.39 -15.56
C ASP A 159 -12.21 -1.18 -16.71
N ASP A 160 -11.72 -0.49 -17.73
CA ASP A 160 -11.09 -1.10 -18.90
C ASP A 160 -9.62 -1.49 -18.64
N ALA A 161 -9.03 -2.20 -19.60
CA ALA A 161 -7.62 -2.56 -19.56
C ALA A 161 -6.71 -1.34 -19.78
N ASP A 162 -7.19 -0.31 -20.48
CA ASP A 162 -6.41 0.87 -20.87
C ASP A 162 -6.23 1.88 -19.73
N SER A 163 -7.04 1.78 -18.67
CA SER A 163 -6.96 2.60 -17.46
C SER A 163 -5.94 2.11 -16.43
N PHE A 164 -5.20 1.04 -16.72
CA PHE A 164 -4.08 0.64 -15.87
C PHE A 164 -2.91 1.61 -16.02
N HIS A 165 -2.20 1.89 -14.93
CA HIS A 165 -1.01 2.73 -14.98
C HIS A 165 0.19 1.92 -15.47
N GLU A 166 0.83 2.37 -16.55
CA GLU A 166 2.08 1.78 -17.02
C GLU A 166 3.24 2.18 -16.10
N ILE A 167 3.88 1.16 -15.51
CA ILE A 167 5.11 1.27 -14.75
C ILE A 167 6.26 0.77 -15.61
N SER A 168 7.07 1.71 -16.11
CA SER A 168 8.26 1.37 -16.87
C SER A 168 9.35 0.80 -15.95
N LEU A 169 9.82 -0.40 -16.28
CA LEU A 169 10.89 -1.08 -15.54
C LEU A 169 12.29 -0.58 -15.90
N SER A 170 12.42 0.18 -17.00
CA SER A 170 13.67 0.76 -17.49
C SER A 170 13.94 2.19 -17.02
N LYS A 171 12.94 2.89 -16.45
CA LYS A 171 13.05 4.30 -16.03
C LYS A 171 13.81 4.53 -14.71
N PHE A 172 14.17 3.48 -13.98
CA PHE A 172 14.81 3.61 -12.66
C PHE A 172 16.09 2.76 -12.51
N PRO A 173 17.11 2.98 -13.36
CA PRO A 173 18.39 2.29 -13.20
C PRO A 173 19.10 2.67 -11.88
N ASP A 174 18.84 3.88 -11.35
CA ASP A 174 19.58 4.46 -10.22
C ASP A 174 18.95 4.22 -8.83
N VAL A 175 17.72 3.66 -8.75
CA VAL A 175 16.98 3.43 -7.48
C VAL A 175 17.22 1.99 -6.94
N GLY A 176 18.21 1.29 -7.49
CA GLY A 176 18.45 -0.12 -7.23
C GLY A 176 17.57 -1.03 -8.12
N PRO A 177 17.50 -2.33 -7.83
CA PRO A 177 16.84 -3.29 -8.71
C PRO A 177 15.36 -2.94 -8.95
N SER A 178 14.90 -3.14 -10.19
CA SER A 178 13.62 -2.67 -10.78
C SER A 178 12.35 -2.90 -9.92
N TYR A 179 12.38 -3.83 -8.97
CA TYR A 179 11.29 -4.08 -8.04
C TYR A 179 11.07 -2.96 -7.02
N HIS A 180 12.09 -2.19 -6.62
CA HIS A 180 11.92 -1.09 -5.65
C HIS A 180 11.06 0.03 -6.22
N SER A 181 11.36 0.46 -7.43
CA SER A 181 10.62 1.51 -8.13
C SER A 181 9.21 1.04 -8.49
N CYS A 182 9.08 -0.22 -8.93
CA CYS A 182 7.77 -0.83 -9.13
C CYS A 182 6.93 -0.81 -7.87
N ALA A 183 7.50 -1.21 -6.73
CA ALA A 183 6.79 -1.23 -5.47
C ALA A 183 6.37 0.18 -5.01
N PHE A 184 7.29 1.13 -5.16
CA PHE A 184 7.05 2.52 -4.83
C PHE A 184 5.91 3.12 -5.66
N LEU A 185 5.88 2.85 -6.97
CA LEU A 185 4.81 3.33 -7.85
C LEU A 185 3.46 2.65 -7.58
N ILE A 186 3.44 1.39 -7.15
CA ILE A 186 2.21 0.75 -6.71
C ILE A 186 1.73 1.37 -5.38
N PHE A 187 2.64 1.59 -4.42
CA PHE A 187 2.32 2.27 -3.16
C PHE A 187 1.80 3.69 -3.40
N GLU A 188 2.35 4.41 -4.36
CA GLU A 188 1.85 5.71 -4.79
C GLU A 188 0.39 5.66 -5.24
N LEU A 189 -0.01 4.63 -6.01
CA LEU A 189 -1.41 4.45 -6.40
C LEU A 189 -2.32 4.23 -5.17
N VAL A 190 -1.84 3.52 -4.14
CA VAL A 190 -2.55 3.39 -2.85
C VAL A 190 -2.72 4.76 -2.19
N CYS A 191 -1.63 5.52 -2.05
CA CYS A 191 -1.64 6.85 -1.45
C CYS A 191 -2.63 7.77 -2.18
N ARG A 192 -2.57 7.83 -3.51
CA ARG A 192 -3.48 8.65 -4.32
C ARG A 192 -4.93 8.20 -4.18
N GLY A 193 -5.19 6.90 -4.10
CA GLY A 193 -6.53 6.37 -3.84
C GLY A 193 -7.09 6.85 -2.49
N LEU A 194 -6.24 7.01 -1.49
CA LEU A 194 -6.62 7.47 -0.14
C LEU A 194 -6.56 9.00 0.03
N GLY A 195 -6.34 9.75 -1.06
CA GLY A 195 -6.23 11.21 -1.03
C GLY A 195 -4.92 11.73 -0.44
N LEU A 196 -3.93 10.88 -0.19
CA LEU A 196 -2.59 11.32 0.17
C LEU A 196 -1.90 11.92 -1.06
N GLN A 197 -1.24 13.05 -0.87
CA GLN A 197 -0.32 13.58 -1.86
C GLN A 197 0.95 12.75 -1.88
N GLY A 198 1.02 11.85 -2.86
CA GLY A 198 2.19 11.05 -3.14
C GLY A 198 3.30 11.85 -3.85
N MET A 199 4.31 11.15 -4.37
CA MET A 199 5.51 11.77 -4.95
C MET A 199 5.39 12.13 -6.44
N ILE A 200 4.50 11.51 -7.20
CA ILE A 200 4.44 11.74 -8.66
C ILE A 200 3.97 13.16 -9.00
N THR A 201 3.30 13.84 -8.08
CA THR A 201 2.68 15.15 -8.34
C THR A 201 3.54 16.36 -8.00
N GLY A 202 4.88 16.22 -7.86
CA GLY A 202 5.78 17.39 -7.80
C GLY A 202 7.01 17.31 -6.91
N GLY A 203 7.38 16.15 -6.37
CA GLY A 203 8.59 16.01 -5.55
C GLY A 203 9.87 15.81 -6.37
N SER A 204 11.02 16.20 -5.82
CA SER A 204 12.32 15.92 -6.43
C SER A 204 12.73 14.45 -6.24
N ALA A 205 13.67 13.95 -7.05
CA ALA A 205 14.23 12.60 -6.86
C ALA A 205 14.85 12.42 -5.47
N GLU A 206 15.43 13.48 -4.90
CA GLU A 206 15.98 13.50 -3.54
C GLU A 206 14.89 13.32 -2.48
N GLU A 207 13.76 14.01 -2.64
CA GLU A 207 12.62 13.88 -1.74
C GLU A 207 12.00 12.47 -1.82
N ALA A 208 11.97 11.87 -3.01
CA ALA A 208 11.50 10.49 -3.19
C ALA A 208 12.40 9.48 -2.48
N ALA A 209 13.72 9.67 -2.56
CA ALA A 209 14.69 8.85 -1.83
C ALA A 209 14.51 8.98 -0.31
N LYS A 210 14.38 10.21 0.21
CA LYS A 210 14.14 10.45 1.64
C LYS A 210 12.83 9.82 2.11
N LEU A 211 11.74 9.99 1.36
CA LEU A 211 10.47 9.35 1.69
C LEU A 211 10.60 7.82 1.71
N TYR A 212 11.31 7.24 0.75
CA TYR A 212 11.54 5.80 0.73
C TYR A 212 12.30 5.33 1.99
N ASP A 213 13.30 6.09 2.45
CA ASP A 213 14.02 5.80 3.69
C ASP A 213 13.12 5.91 4.92
N GLU A 214 12.32 6.97 5.04
CA GLU A 214 11.33 7.13 6.13
C GLU A 214 10.31 5.97 6.15
N LEU A 215 9.81 5.55 4.98
CA LEU A 215 8.89 4.40 4.87
C LEU A 215 9.55 3.09 5.28
N LYS A 216 10.85 2.93 5.00
CA LYS A 216 11.60 1.75 5.40
C LYS A 216 11.79 1.70 6.92
N ASP A 217 12.06 2.85 7.55
CA ASP A 217 12.22 2.94 9.00
C ASP A 217 10.87 2.74 9.73
N ALA A 218 9.80 3.35 9.22
CA ALA A 218 8.43 3.12 9.67
C ALA A 218 8.05 1.64 9.62
N TRP A 219 8.46 0.95 8.57
CA TRP A 219 8.24 -0.48 8.45
C TRP A 219 9.02 -1.30 9.50
N LEU A 220 10.29 -0.97 9.75
CA LEU A 220 11.09 -1.69 10.75
C LEU A 220 10.38 -1.65 12.11
N ARG A 221 9.90 -0.48 12.51
CA ARG A 221 9.07 -0.29 13.72
C ARG A 221 7.78 -1.12 13.67
N ALA A 222 7.12 -1.18 12.52
CA ALA A 222 5.90 -1.99 12.35
C ALA A 222 6.11 -3.50 12.50
N SER A 223 7.36 -3.98 12.45
CA SER A 223 7.72 -5.40 12.43
C SER A 223 8.31 -5.92 13.75
N GLU A 224 8.49 -5.06 14.75
CA GLU A 224 9.04 -5.41 16.08
C GLU A 224 8.00 -6.04 17.04
N GLU A 225 6.92 -6.61 16.50
CA GLU A 225 5.85 -7.31 17.25
C GLU A 225 5.97 -8.84 17.23
#